data_AF-A0A7Y8IVZ0-F1
#
_entry.id   AF-A0A7Y8IVZ0-F1
#
_cell.length_a   1.000
_cell.length_b   1.000
_cell.length_c   1.000
_cell.angle_alpha   90.00
_cell.angle_beta   90.00
_cell.angle_gamma   90.00
#
_symmetry.space_group_name_H-M   'P 1'
#
loop_
_entity.id
_entity.type
_entity.pdbx_description
1 polymer ?
#
loop_
_entity_poly.entity_id
_entity_poly.type
_entity_poly.pdbx_seq_one_letter_code
_entity_poly.pdbx_strand_id
1 'polypeptide(L)' 'MKCFRCGGIMIHEKFYGLGDDFFGWRCIICGEILDPVIIENRLAQKQQNFMLRDRARRRGASK' A
#
# COMPACT_ATOMS: atom_id res chain seq x y z
N MET A 1 -6.42 11.93 10.89
CA MET A 1 -6.58 10.99 9.75
C MET A 1 -7.18 9.69 10.26
N LYS A 2 -8.01 9.00 9.46
CA LYS A 2 -8.57 7.67 9.81
C LYS A 2 -7.93 6.60 8.93
N CYS A 3 -7.68 5.42 9.50
CA CYS A 3 -7.11 4.29 8.79
C CYS A 3 -8.09 3.78 7.73
N PHE A 4 -7.64 3.69 6.48
CA PHE A 4 -8.46 3.16 5.38
C PHE A 4 -8.82 1.67 5.54
N ARG A 5 -8.04 0.93 6.34
CA ARG A 5 -8.23 -0.51 6.57
C ARG A 5 -9.24 -0.82 7.65
N CYS A 6 -9.21 -0.09 8.77
CA CYS A 6 -10.04 -0.40 9.95
C CYS A 6 -10.84 0.79 10.52
N GLY A 7 -10.71 1.99 9.96
CA GLY A 7 -11.36 3.20 10.46
C GLY A 7 -10.75 3.82 11.72
N GLY A 8 -9.77 3.15 12.35
CA GLY A 8 -9.10 3.61 13.57
C GLY A 8 -8.27 4.88 13.39
N ILE A 9 -7.83 5.45 14.52
CA ILE A 9 -7.00 6.67 14.53
C ILE A 9 -5.63 6.37 13.94
N MET A 10 -5.11 7.33 13.17
CA MET A 10 -3.73 7.34 12.70
C MET A 10 -2.94 8.47 13.36
N ILE A 11 -1.72 8.16 13.77
CA ILE A 11 -0.76 9.10 14.34
C ILE A 11 0.38 9.33 13.35
N HIS A 12 0.94 10.54 13.36
CA HIS A 12 2.12 10.87 12.57
C HIS A 12 3.36 10.63 13.42
N GLU A 13 4.22 9.70 13.01
CA GLU A 13 5.42 9.31 13.76
C GLU A 13 6.64 9.14 12.85
N LYS A 14 7.82 9.19 13.47
CA LYS A 14 9.11 8.94 12.80
C LYS A 14 9.46 7.47 12.92
N PHE A 15 9.78 6.85 11.79
CA PHE A 15 10.21 5.46 11.69
C PHE A 15 11.72 5.40 11.53
N TYR A 16 12.34 4.48 12.28
CA TYR A 16 13.76 4.22 12.27
C TYR A 16 14.00 2.83 11.68
N GLY A 17 14.97 2.70 10.78
CA GLY A 17 15.27 1.46 10.09
C GLY A 17 16.75 1.28 9.80
N LEU A 18 17.09 0.24 9.03
CA LEU A 18 18.46 0.01 8.55
C LEU A 18 18.87 0.98 7.43
N GLY A 19 17.90 1.68 6.82
CA GLY A 19 18.11 2.72 5.83
C GLY A 19 17.73 4.09 6.39
N ASP A 20 17.29 4.99 5.51
CA ASP A 20 16.89 6.34 5.91
C ASP A 20 15.67 6.33 6.83
N ASP A 21 15.73 7.15 7.87
CA ASP A 21 14.57 7.46 8.68
C ASP A 21 13.52 8.20 7.84
N PHE A 22 12.25 7.92 8.08
CA PHE A 22 11.16 8.61 7.40
C PHE A 22 10.00 8.92 8.34
N PHE A 23 9.17 9.88 7.94
CA PHE A 23 7.92 10.18 8.63
C PHE A 23 6.75 9.52 7.92
N GLY A 24 5.82 8.99 8.70
CA GLY A 24 4.62 8.34 8.17
C GLY A 24 3.47 8.34 9.15
N TRP A 25 2.33 7.88 8.67
CA TRP A 25 1.12 7.70 9.45
C TRP A 25 0.96 6.25 9.86
N ARG A 26 0.92 5.95 11.17
CA ARG A 26 0.60 4.61 11.68
C ARG A 26 -0.77 4.55 12.29
N CYS A 27 -1.53 3.52 11.95
CA CYS A 27 -2.75 3.20 12.67
C CYS A 27 -2.41 2.52 14.01
N ILE A 28 -2.87 3.09 15.11
CA ILE A 28 -2.66 2.52 16.45
C ILE A 28 -3.51 1.27 16.73
N ILE A 29 -4.49 0.98 15.87
CA ILE A 29 -5.42 -0.16 16.04
C ILE A 29 -4.94 -1.39 15.26
N CYS A 30 -4.59 -1.23 13.98
CA CYS A 30 -4.23 -2.37 13.12
C CYS A 30 -2.78 -2.36 12.62
N GLY A 31 -2.00 -1.33 12.96
CA GLY A 31 -0.60 -1.20 12.56
C GLY A 31 -0.37 -0.78 11.11
N GLU A 32 -1.43 -0.45 10.36
CA GLU A 32 -1.30 0.01 8.97
C GLU A 32 -0.47 1.29 8.87
N ILE A 33 0.57 1.28 8.03
CA ILE A 33 1.47 2.42 7.81
C ILE A 33 1.20 3.03 6.43
N LEU A 34 1.18 4.36 6.36
CA LEU A 34 1.08 5.14 5.14
C LEU A 34 2.10 6.27 5.11
N ASP A 35 2.84 6.34 4.02
CA ASP A 35 3.63 7.50 3.60
C ASP A 35 3.51 7.62 2.06
N PRO A 36 3.95 8.74 1.45
CA PRO A 36 3.84 8.93 0.00
C PRO A 36 4.47 7.80 -0.81
N VAL A 37 5.64 7.30 -0.42
CA VAL A 37 6.37 6.22 -1.11
C VAL A 37 5.65 4.89 -0.94
N ILE A 38 5.15 4.57 0.26
CA ILE A 38 4.32 3.38 0.49
C ILE A 38 3.05 3.43 -0.37
N ILE A 39 2.41 4.59 -0.50
CA ILE A 39 1.22 4.76 -1.33
C ILE A 39 1.54 4.50 -2.80
N GLU A 40 2.59 5.15 -3.32
CA GLU A 40 3.04 4.98 -4.71
C GLU A 40 3.38 3.52 -5.02
N ASN A 41 4.14 2.86 -4.15
CA ASN A 41 4.48 1.44 -4.29
C ASN A 41 3.23 0.55 -4.34
N ARG A 42 2.23 0.81 -3.49
CA ARG A 42 0.96 0.06 -3.48
C ARG A 42 0.15 0.29 -4.76
N LEU A 43 0.12 1.51 -5.28
CA LEU A 43 -0.56 1.83 -6.54
C LEU A 43 0.12 1.14 -7.72
N ALA A 44 1.45 1.18 -7.78
CA ALA A 44 2.24 0.50 -8.82
C ALA A 44 1.97 -1.03 -8.80
N GLN A 45 1.97 -1.65 -7.61
CA GLN A 45 1.65 -3.08 -7.48
C GLN A 45 0.23 -3.41 -7.94
N LYS A 46 -0.77 -2.58 -7.59
CA LYS A 46 -2.15 -2.78 -8.07
C LYS A 46 -2.24 -2.71 -9.60
N GLN A 47 -1.57 -1.73 -10.20
CA GLN A 47 -1.54 -1.56 -11.66
C GLN A 47 -0.88 -2.77 -12.34
N GLN A 48 0.24 -3.24 -11.81
CA GLN A 48 0.93 -4.43 -12.30
C GLN A 48 0.03 -5.67 -12.22
N ASN A 49 -0.62 -5.89 -11.08
CA ASN A 49 -1.53 -7.02 -10.87
C ASN A 49 -2.74 -6.98 -11.81
N PHE A 50 -3.29 -5.79 -12.08
CA PHE A 50 -4.35 -5.61 -13.07
C PHE A 50 -3.88 -6.04 -14.47
N MET A 51 -2.71 -5.57 -14.91
CA MET A 51 -2.14 -5.94 -16.22
C MET A 51 -1.89 -7.45 -16.34
N LEU A 52 -1.38 -8.10 -15.29
CA LEU A 52 -1.14 -9.55 -15.28
C LEU A 52 -2.46 -10.34 -15.38
N ARG A 53 -3.49 -9.94 -14.63
CA ARG A 53 -4.82 -10.57 -14.67
C ARG A 53 -5.49 -10.39 -16.03
N ASP A 54 -5.41 -9.20 -16.62
CA ASP A 54 -5.97 -8.96 -17.95
C ASP A 54 -5.28 -9.80 -19.04
N ARG A 55 -3.95 -9.90 -18.99
CA ARG A 55 -3.20 -10.80 -19.89
C ARG A 55 -3.60 -12.26 -19.72
N ALA A 56 -3.76 -12.74 -18.48
CA ALA A 56 -4.21 -14.10 -18.20
C ALA A 56 -5.62 -14.36 -18.76
N ARG A 57 -6.54 -13.41 -18.55
CA ARG A 57 -7.90 -13.47 -19.11
C ARG A 57 -7.90 -13.56 -20.64
N ARG A 58 -7.12 -12.70 -21.32
CA ARG A 58 -7.00 -12.72 -22.79
C ARG A 58 -6.45 -14.04 -23.32
N ARG A 59 -5.47 -14.64 -22.64
CA ARG A 59 -4.92 -15.97 -23.01
C ARG A 59 -5.94 -17.10 -22.82
N GLY A 60 -6.80 -17.02 -21.80
CA GLY A 60 -7.86 -18.00 -21.57
C GLY A 60 -8.99 -17.95 -22.59
N ALA A 61 -9.25 -16.79 -23.21
CA ALA A 61 -10.31 -16.60 -24.20
C ALA A 61 -9.93 -17.00 -25.65
N SER A 62 -8.66 -17.35 -25.90
CA SER A 62 -8.18 -17.84 -27.21
C SER A 62 -8.10 -19.37 -27.30
N LYS A 63 -8.67 -20.10 -26.33
CA LYS A 63 -8.88 -21.55 -26.36
C LYS A 63 -10.35 -21.85 -26.52
#